data_AF-A0A352PX86-F1
#
_entry.id   AF-A0A352PX86-F1
#
_cell.length_a   1.000
_cell.length_b   1.000
_cell.length_c   1.000
_cell.angle_alpha   90.00
_cell.angle_beta   90.00
_cell.angle_gamma   90.00
#
_symmetry.space_group_name_H-M   'P 1'
#
loop_
_entity.id
_entity.type
_entity.pdbx_description
1 polymer ?
#
loop_
_entity_poly.entity_id
_entity_poly.type
_entity_poly.pdbx_seq_one_letter_code
_entity_poly.pdbx_strand_id
1 'polypeptide(L)' 'MDIGKDTFVILDYTVRLDDGTYVKGSPENGPASLNFVVGYDHILPSLEFRLLGVSEGTG' A
#
# COMPACT_ATOMS: atom_id res chain seq x y z
N MET A 1 4.89 2.44 -15.01
CA MET A 1 3.87 3.52 -14.94
C MET A 1 3.99 4.20 -13.59
N ASP A 2 3.77 5.52 -13.50
CA ASP A 2 3.77 6.23 -12.21
C ASP A 2 2.35 6.27 -11.64
N ILE A 3 2.22 6.02 -10.34
CA ILE A 3 0.93 6.04 -9.65
C ILE A 3 0.38 7.47 -9.61
N GLY A 4 -0.83 7.66 -10.17
CA GLY A 4 -1.56 8.92 -10.19
C GLY A 4 -3.08 8.73 -10.06
N LYS A 5 -3.85 9.81 -9.99
CA LYS A 5 -5.32 9.78 -9.84
C LYS A 5 -5.98 8.87 -10.89
N ASP A 6 -7.06 8.18 -10.48
CA ASP A 6 -7.85 7.27 -11.31
C ASP A 6 -7.09 6.00 -11.77
N THR A 7 -5.93 5.73 -11.18
CA THR A 7 -5.16 4.50 -11.42
C THR A 7 -5.65 3.38 -10.50
N PHE A 8 -5.83 2.18 -11.05
CA PHE A 8 -6.01 0.95 -10.26
C PHE A 8 -4.65 0.44 -9.80
N VAL A 9 -4.48 0.25 -8.49
CA VAL A 9 -3.23 -0.19 -7.90
C VAL A 9 -3.47 -1.45 -7.08
N ILE A 10 -2.63 -2.46 -7.30
CA ILE A 10 -2.48 -3.60 -6.39
C ILE A 10 -1.21 -3.36 -5.59
N LEU A 11 -1.36 -3.23 -4.27
CA LEU A 11 -0.27 -3.03 -3.34
C LEU A 11 -0.11 -4.27 -2.46
N ASP A 12 1.09 -4.83 -2.45
CA ASP A 12 1.52 -5.79 -1.43
C ASP A 12 2.21 -5.04 -0.30
N TYR A 13 1.71 -5.18 0.93
CA TYR A 13 2.17 -4.39 2.07
C TYR A 13 2.14 -5.18 3.38
N THR A 14 2.90 -4.68 4.35
CA THR A 14 2.87 -5.15 5.74
C THR A 14 2.65 -3.95 6.66
N VAL A 15 1.80 -4.12 7.68
CA VAL A 15 1.55 -3.13 8.72
C VAL A 15 2.09 -3.68 10.03
N ARG A 16 3.06 -2.96 10.61
CA ARG A 16 3.65 -3.28 11.90
C ARG A 16 3.46 -2.09 12.85
N LEU A 17 3.01 -2.36 14.06
CA LEU A 17 2.97 -1.37 15.14
C LEU A 17 4.38 -1.08 15.65
N ASP A 18 4.53 0.02 16.37
CA ASP A 18 5.81 0.44 16.94
C ASP A 18 6.36 -0.57 17.97
N ASP A 19 5.49 -1.36 18.59
CA ASP A 19 5.87 -2.45 19.50
C ASP A 19 6.35 -3.72 18.78
N GLY A 20 6.34 -3.73 17.43
CA GLY A 20 6.76 -4.85 16.61
C GLY A 20 5.63 -5.79 16.19
N THR A 21 4.41 -5.62 16.71
CA THR A 21 3.26 -6.45 16.38
C THR A 21 2.82 -6.25 14.93
N TYR A 22 2.66 -7.34 14.19
CA TYR A 22 2.13 -7.30 12.82
C TYR A 22 0.59 -7.28 12.83
N VAL A 23 -0.01 -6.29 12.17
CA VAL A 23 -1.48 -6.10 12.09
C VAL A 23 -2.03 -6.60 10.76
N LYS A 24 -1.25 -6.47 9.68
CA LYS A 24 -1.59 -6.97 8.33
C LYS A 24 -0.34 -7.41 7.61
N GLY A 25 -0.38 -8.59 7.00
CA GLY A 25 0.82 -9.23 6.47
C GLY A 25 1.80 -9.57 7.59
N SER A 26 2.70 -10.51 7.33
CA SER A 26 3.81 -10.81 8.23
C SER A 26 4.93 -11.53 7.47
N PRO A 27 6.15 -11.57 8.00
CA PRO A 27 7.22 -12.38 7.43
C PRO A 27 6.85 -13.87 7.31
N GLU A 28 5.97 -14.36 8.18
CA GLU A 28 5.54 -15.77 8.23
C GLU A 28 4.44 -16.09 7.23
N ASN A 29 3.50 -15.15 7.00
CA ASN A 29 2.32 -15.37 6.16
C ASN A 29 2.41 -14.67 4.79
N GLY A 30 3.46 -13.90 4.55
CA GLY A 30 3.61 -13.04 3.38
C GLY A 30 2.92 -11.68 3.52
N PRO A 31 3.12 -10.78 2.54
CA PRO A 31 2.45 -9.49 2.52
C PRO A 31 0.94 -9.64 2.33
N ALA A 32 0.17 -8.66 2.80
CA ALA A 32 -1.23 -8.53 2.45
C ALA A 32 -1.36 -7.81 1.12
N SER A 33 -2.28 -8.24 0.26
CA SER A 33 -2.60 -7.54 -0.99
C SER A 33 -3.82 -6.65 -0.82
N LEU A 34 -3.79 -5.46 -1.41
CA LEU A 34 -4.88 -4.51 -1.43
C LEU A 34 -5.06 -3.93 -2.82
N ASN A 35 -6.29 -3.96 -3.31
CA ASN A 35 -6.67 -3.31 -4.56
C ASN A 35 -7.46 -2.04 -4.25
N PHE A 36 -7.04 -0.91 -4.79
CA PHE A 36 -7.72 0.36 -4.61
C PHE A 36 -7.57 1.27 -5.83
N VAL A 37 -8.39 2.33 -5.87
CA VAL A 37 -8.33 3.39 -6.89
C VAL A 37 -7.76 4.64 -6.24
N VAL A 38 -6.73 5.21 -6.86
CA VAL A 38 -6.04 6.39 -6.35
C VAL A 38 -6.92 7.65 -6.46
N GLY A 39 -7.03 8.40 -5.38
CA GLY A 39 -7.74 9.67 -5.27
C GLY A 39 -9.16 9.56 -4.70
N TYR A 40 -9.50 8.43 -4.07
CA TYR A 40 -10.85 8.14 -3.55
C TYR A 40 -10.89 7.83 -2.05
N ASP A 41 -9.80 8.04 -1.30
CA ASP A 41 -9.72 7.80 0.15
C ASP A 41 -10.07 6.35 0.56
N HIS A 42 -9.82 5.38 -0.32
CA HIS A 42 -10.04 3.95 -0.03
C HIS A 42 -9.04 3.38 0.99
N ILE A 43 -7.94 4.10 1.23
CA ILE A 43 -6.86 3.73 2.14
C ILE A 43 -6.49 4.92 3.04
N LEU A 44 -5.60 4.70 4.00
CA LEU A 44 -5.12 5.79 4.86
C LEU A 44 -4.53 6.92 3.99
N PRO A 45 -4.95 8.19 4.15
CA PRO A 45 -4.50 9.29 3.29
C PRO A 45 -2.97 9.44 3.25
N SER A 46 -2.31 9.22 4.38
CA SER A 46 -0.85 9.27 4.45
C SER A 46 -0.15 8.14 3.69
N LEU A 47 -0.80 6.98 3.55
CA LEU A 47 -0.29 5.88 2.74
C LEU A 47 -0.48 6.20 1.25
N GLU A 48 -1.65 6.70 0.87
CA GLU A 48 -1.93 7.10 -0.52
C GLU A 48 -0.98 8.20 -1.00
N PHE A 49 -0.74 9.22 -0.17
CA PHE A 49 0.19 10.29 -0.48
C PHE A 49 1.62 9.79 -0.73
N ARG A 50 2.07 8.76 0.01
CA ARG A 50 3.40 8.16 -0.17
C ARG A 50 3.53 7.34 -1.44
N LEU A 51 2.42 6.85 -1.98
CA LEU A 51 2.40 6.05 -3.21
C LEU A 51 2.39 6.94 -4.46
N LEU A 52 2.01 8.21 -4.35
CA LEU A 52 2.01 9.15 -5.47
C LEU A 52 3.43 9.31 -6.04
N GLY A 53 3.58 9.07 -7.35
CA GLY A 53 4.86 9.15 -8.04
C GLY A 53 5.81 7.97 -7.80
N VAL A 54 5.38 6.91 -7.09
CA VAL A 54 6.09 5.63 -7.06
C VAL A 54 5.82 4.90 -8.37
N SER A 55 6.86 4.33 -8.97
CA SER A 55 6.75 3.54 -10.19
C SER A 55 6.40 2.08 -9.87
N GLU A 56 5.71 1.42 -10.79
CA GLU A 56 5.45 -0.03 -10.70
C GLU A 56 6.74 -0.85 -10.57
N GLY A 57 6.70 -1.92 -9.77
CA GLY A 57 7.82 -2.86 -9.61
C GLY A 57 8.94 -2.39 -8.66
N THR A 58 8.83 -1.18 -8.10
CA THR A 58 9.65 -0.74 -6.97
C THR A 58 8.94 -1.07 -5.66
N GLY A 59 9.30 -2.21 -5.05
CA GLY A 59 8.80 -2.69 -3.76
C GLY A 59 9.75 -3.70 -3.16
#